data_AF-A0A2P1NIV8-F1
#
_entry.id   AF-A0A2P1NIV8-F1
#
_cell.length_a   1.000
_cell.length_b   1.000
_cell.length_c   1.000
_cell.angle_alpha   90.00
_cell.angle_beta   90.00
_cell.angle_gamma   90.00
#
_symmetry.space_group_name_H-M   'P 1'
#
loop_
_entity.id
_entity.type
_entity.pdbx_description
1 polymer ?
#
loop_
_entity_poly.entity_id
_entity_poly.type
_entity_poly.pdbx_seq_one_letter_code
_entity_poly.pdbx_strand_id
1 'polypeptide(L)'
;MRLIERATAIILRPRQAWAEIDTEPASTGQLVTGYLMILAAIPAVCAFIGLSLIGVGGAGYRFRLPLAAGLVNMVLSYVLSIVGVYVLSLVINALAPTFGGTRNPLQALKVAVYASTAAMLGGLFSLLPMLAILGLVAALYSLYLLYLGLPVLMRSPAARALPYTAVVVLAALVIGAVMAAVVSLASPAAPSALGRVGGAPAVVIDTPQGRVTVDTARLEERGKKMQEAAGTAAQAGGAPAATGAAGASANLAAFKAALPASVAGLPRTAFNAHDGAALGIPISQAEAEYGSGERTVTISIVDSGPMGQLAQMAGLVQGESETEDSVDKTWQDNGRTMQHSYAKDGSQAELRAILKNGMLVSVEGTNVPLQQVQAAMAQIDLGTLERLQRPAAKP
;
A
#
# COMPACT_ATOMS: atom_id res chain seq x y z
N MET A 1 -1.13 1.06 39.43
CA MET A 1 -1.87 0.04 38.65
C MET A 1 -0.90 -0.68 37.73
N ARG A 2 -1.15 -1.95 37.43
CA ARG A 2 -0.40 -2.67 36.40
C ARG A 2 -0.75 -2.07 35.03
N LEU A 3 0.22 -2.01 34.11
CA LEU A 3 0.07 -1.41 32.76
C LEU A 3 -1.23 -1.88 32.05
N ILE A 4 -1.52 -3.17 32.15
CA ILE A 4 -2.68 -3.83 31.54
C ILE A 4 -3.99 -3.29 32.13
N GLU A 5 -4.11 -3.21 33.46
CA GLU A 5 -5.31 -2.69 34.13
C GLU A 5 -5.62 -1.26 33.67
N ARG A 6 -4.59 -0.43 33.52
CA ARG A 6 -4.76 0.95 33.03
C ARG A 6 -5.23 0.98 31.58
N ALA A 7 -4.61 0.19 30.70
CA ALA A 7 -4.99 0.10 29.29
C ALA A 7 -6.42 -0.43 29.14
N THR A 8 -6.81 -1.42 29.93
CA THR A 8 -8.18 -1.95 29.95
C THR A 8 -9.18 -0.92 30.49
N ALA A 9 -8.85 -0.22 31.58
CA ALA A 9 -9.73 0.78 32.17
C ALA A 9 -10.01 1.94 31.20
N ILE A 10 -8.99 2.48 30.53
CA ILE A 10 -9.17 3.59 29.59
C ILE A 10 -9.98 3.18 28.35
N ILE A 11 -9.88 1.92 27.90
CA ILE A 11 -10.62 1.42 26.74
C ILE A 11 -12.06 1.04 27.09
N LEU A 12 -12.29 0.36 28.21
CA LEU A 12 -13.62 -0.15 28.56
C LEU A 12 -14.45 0.86 29.35
N ARG A 13 -13.81 1.73 30.14
CA ARG A 13 -14.47 2.69 31.04
C ARG A 13 -13.82 4.08 30.95
N PRO A 14 -13.79 4.70 29.75
CA PRO A 14 -12.99 5.89 29.48
C PRO A 14 -13.32 7.07 30.40
N ARG A 15 -14.62 7.33 30.67
CA ARG A 15 -15.02 8.44 31.55
C ARG A 15 -14.52 8.30 32.98
N GLN A 16 -14.56 7.09 33.54
CA GLN A 16 -14.07 6.82 34.90
C GLN A 16 -12.55 6.90 34.93
N ALA A 17 -11.89 6.29 33.94
CA ALA A 17 -10.44 6.31 33.82
C ALA A 17 -9.87 7.73 33.70
N TRP A 18 -10.51 8.63 32.93
CA TRP A 18 -10.06 10.03 32.83
C TRP A 18 -10.16 10.78 34.16
N ALA A 19 -11.21 10.54 34.95
CA ALA A 19 -11.35 11.14 36.27
C ALA A 19 -10.26 10.66 37.25
N GLU A 20 -9.91 9.37 37.21
CA GLU A 20 -8.81 8.82 38.01
C GLU A 20 -7.46 9.42 37.58
N ILE A 21 -7.17 9.42 36.27
CA ILE A 21 -5.91 9.91 35.69
C ILE A 21 -5.66 11.38 36.05
N ASP A 22 -6.71 12.22 36.10
CA ASP A 22 -6.60 13.63 36.47
C ASP A 22 -5.99 13.81 37.87
N THR A 23 -6.42 13.00 38.83
CA THR A 23 -5.97 13.04 40.24
C THR A 23 -4.64 12.34 40.50
N GLU A 24 -4.20 11.47 39.60
CA GLU A 24 -3.00 10.68 39.83
C GLU A 24 -1.71 11.51 39.72
N PRO A 25 -0.81 11.45 40.71
CA PRO A 25 0.52 12.02 40.55
C PRO A 25 1.26 11.18 39.50
N ALA A 26 1.79 11.83 38.49
CA ALA A 26 2.61 11.20 37.48
C ALA A 26 3.80 12.10 37.17
N SER A 27 4.93 11.51 36.80
CA SER A 27 6.06 12.23 36.21
C SER A 27 6.14 11.95 34.72
N THR A 28 6.73 12.88 33.95
CA THR A 28 6.99 12.69 32.52
C THR A 28 7.76 11.40 32.27
N GLY A 29 8.79 11.13 33.08
CA GLY A 29 9.58 9.89 32.98
C GLY A 29 8.71 8.65 33.14
N GLN A 30 7.89 8.59 34.19
CA GLN A 30 7.02 7.43 34.45
C GLN A 30 5.98 7.20 33.35
N LEU A 31 5.37 8.26 32.82
CA LEU A 31 4.42 8.19 31.70
C LEU A 31 5.07 7.68 30.41
N VAL A 32 6.27 8.18 30.11
CA VAL A 32 6.95 7.84 28.86
C VAL A 32 7.56 6.44 28.95
N THR A 33 8.39 6.15 29.95
CA THR A 33 9.12 4.87 30.03
C THR A 33 8.27 3.73 30.55
N GLY A 34 7.38 4.02 31.51
CA GLY A 34 6.55 3.01 32.18
C GLY A 34 5.24 2.68 31.46
N TYR A 35 4.87 3.43 30.42
CA TYR A 35 3.62 3.21 29.69
C TYR A 35 3.78 3.41 28.18
N LEU A 36 4.09 4.63 27.71
CA LEU A 36 4.12 4.95 26.28
C LEU A 36 5.11 4.09 25.51
N MET A 37 6.35 3.96 26.00
CA MET A 37 7.40 3.17 25.36
C MET A 37 7.03 1.69 25.21
N ILE A 38 6.29 1.13 26.17
CA ILE A 38 5.86 -0.28 26.13
C ILE A 38 4.74 -0.43 25.11
N LEU A 39 3.74 0.45 25.12
CA LEU A 39 2.61 0.38 24.18
C LEU A 39 3.06 0.67 22.74
N ALA A 40 3.97 1.63 22.53
CA ALA A 40 4.52 1.97 21.23
C ALA A 40 5.32 0.82 20.59
N ALA A 41 5.83 -0.12 21.40
CA ALA A 41 6.54 -1.28 20.87
C ALA A 41 5.59 -2.24 20.14
N ILE A 42 4.31 -2.29 20.53
CA ILE A 42 3.30 -3.17 19.92
C ILE A 42 3.15 -2.90 18.42
N PRO A 43 2.77 -1.69 17.95
CA PRO A 43 2.65 -1.41 16.52
C PRO A 43 3.98 -1.59 15.79
N ALA A 44 5.10 -1.19 16.38
CA ALA A 44 6.41 -1.28 15.73
C ALA A 44 6.79 -2.75 15.45
N VAL A 45 6.69 -3.62 16.46
CA VAL A 45 7.01 -5.03 16.34
C VAL A 45 6.01 -5.76 15.44
N CYS A 46 4.71 -5.48 15.57
CA CYS A 46 3.69 -6.10 14.73
C CYS A 46 3.85 -5.72 13.26
N ALA A 47 4.13 -4.45 12.96
CA ALA A 47 4.38 -3.98 11.60
C ALA A 47 5.66 -4.60 11.02
N PHE A 48 6.72 -4.74 11.83
CA PHE A 48 7.95 -5.43 11.42
C PHE A 48 7.67 -6.88 11.03
N ILE A 49 6.95 -7.62 11.88
CA ILE A 49 6.58 -9.02 11.63
C ILE A 49 5.69 -9.11 10.38
N GLY A 50 4.67 -8.27 10.28
CA GLY A 50 3.74 -8.22 9.16
C GLY A 50 4.43 -7.95 7.82
N LEU A 51 5.33 -6.97 7.78
CA LEU A 51 6.01 -6.57 6.53
C LEU A 51 7.23 -7.43 6.17
N SER A 52 7.98 -7.93 7.16
CA SER A 52 9.29 -8.55 6.93
C SER A 52 9.26 -10.09 7.03
N LEU A 53 8.41 -10.65 7.90
CA LEU A 53 8.31 -12.10 8.10
C LEU A 53 7.12 -12.71 7.35
N ILE A 54 5.95 -12.08 7.45
CA ILE A 54 4.75 -12.53 6.74
C ILE A 54 4.83 -12.07 5.28
N GLY A 55 5.01 -10.77 5.08
CA GLY A 55 5.04 -10.11 3.79
C GLY A 55 3.66 -9.59 3.39
N VAL A 56 3.66 -8.67 2.44
CA VAL A 56 2.46 -8.15 1.78
C VAL A 56 2.35 -8.82 0.42
N GLY A 57 1.21 -9.45 0.15
CA GLY A 57 1.02 -10.17 -1.10
C GLY A 57 -0.43 -10.27 -1.50
N GLY A 58 -0.65 -10.34 -2.81
CA GLY A 58 -1.93 -10.45 -3.49
C GLY A 58 -1.68 -10.70 -4.98
N ALA A 59 -2.60 -11.37 -5.66
CA ALA A 59 -2.42 -11.79 -7.06
C ALA A 59 -1.12 -12.59 -7.31
N GLY A 60 -0.81 -13.56 -6.44
CA GLY A 60 0.33 -14.48 -6.59
C GLY A 60 1.72 -13.93 -6.22
N TYR A 61 1.85 -12.62 -5.97
CA TYR A 61 3.12 -12.03 -5.54
C TYR A 61 3.18 -11.90 -4.02
N ARG A 62 4.33 -12.23 -3.42
CA ARG A 62 4.63 -11.97 -2.01
C ARG A 62 5.84 -11.05 -1.91
N PHE A 63 5.60 -9.80 -1.55
CA PHE A 63 6.65 -8.84 -1.25
C PHE A 63 6.98 -8.89 0.24
N ARG A 64 8.26 -9.09 0.56
CA ARG A 64 8.76 -9.01 1.93
C ARG A 64 9.79 -7.92 2.03
N LEU A 65 9.69 -7.15 3.10
CA LEU A 65 10.72 -6.19 3.42
C LEU A 65 11.96 -6.95 3.92
N PRO A 66 13.16 -6.73 3.34
CA PRO A 66 14.38 -7.38 3.81
C PRO A 66 14.59 -7.12 5.31
N LEU A 67 14.99 -8.14 6.07
CA LEU A 67 15.05 -8.08 7.55
C LEU A 67 15.80 -6.85 8.08
N ALA A 68 16.92 -6.46 7.44
CA ALA A 68 17.68 -5.29 7.82
C ALA A 68 16.89 -3.98 7.63
N ALA A 69 16.22 -3.82 6.48
CA ALA A 69 15.37 -2.66 6.20
C ALA A 69 14.13 -2.65 7.10
N GLY A 70 13.54 -3.82 7.36
CA GLY A 70 12.45 -3.98 8.32
C GLY A 70 12.84 -3.58 9.73
N LEU A 71 14.03 -3.94 10.18
CA LEU A 71 14.53 -3.59 11.51
C LEU A 71 14.77 -2.08 11.64
N VAL A 72 15.36 -1.45 10.61
CA VAL A 72 15.50 0.02 10.55
C VAL A 72 14.13 0.68 10.62
N ASN A 73 13.16 0.20 9.83
CA ASN A 73 11.80 0.71 9.82
C ASN A 73 11.10 0.54 11.19
N MET A 74 11.31 -0.59 11.87
CA MET A 74 10.79 -0.86 13.20
C MET A 74 11.31 0.16 14.22
N VAL A 75 12.63 0.33 14.29
CA VAL A 75 13.29 1.24 15.24
C VAL A 75 12.88 2.69 14.95
N LEU A 76 12.90 3.08 13.68
CA LEU A 76 12.51 4.42 13.27
C LEU A 76 11.05 4.71 13.61
N SER A 77 10.12 3.83 13.21
CA SER A 77 8.69 3.98 13.49
C SER A 77 8.40 4.00 14.99
N TYR A 78 9.13 3.19 15.78
CA TYR A 78 9.03 3.18 17.23
C TYR A 78 9.42 4.54 17.83
N VAL A 79 10.61 5.06 17.50
CA VAL A 79 11.09 6.36 17.99
C VAL A 79 10.14 7.47 17.55
N LEU A 80 9.74 7.46 16.29
CA LEU A 80 8.79 8.42 15.75
C LEU A 80 7.46 8.36 16.50
N SER A 81 6.88 7.19 16.78
CA SER A 81 5.61 7.11 17.51
C SER A 81 5.65 7.80 18.88
N ILE A 82 6.77 7.65 19.62
CA ILE A 82 6.99 8.30 20.92
C ILE A 82 7.09 9.82 20.73
N VAL A 83 7.91 10.26 19.76
CA VAL A 83 8.09 11.68 19.43
C VAL A 83 6.76 12.31 19.00
N GLY A 84 5.96 11.60 18.19
CA GLY A 84 4.67 12.07 17.71
C GLY A 84 3.68 12.32 18.84
N VAL A 85 3.58 11.40 19.81
CA VAL A 85 2.74 11.58 21.00
C VAL A 85 3.25 12.73 21.87
N TYR A 86 4.57 12.88 22.00
CA TYR A 86 5.15 14.01 22.73
C TYR A 86 4.86 15.35 22.04
N VAL A 87 5.04 15.46 20.71
CA VAL A 87 4.70 16.65 19.93
C VAL A 87 3.21 16.96 20.02
N LEU A 88 2.34 15.95 19.94
CA LEU A 88 0.90 16.12 20.12
C LEU A 88 0.57 16.71 21.50
N SER A 89 1.27 16.28 22.56
CA SER A 89 1.10 16.87 23.89
C SER A 89 1.47 18.35 23.96
N LEU A 90 2.52 18.77 23.23
CA LEU A 90 2.90 20.17 23.14
C LEU A 90 1.83 20.99 22.42
N VAL A 91 1.26 20.44 21.34
CA VAL A 91 0.16 21.07 20.60
C VAL A 91 -1.08 21.22 21.48
N ILE A 92 -1.47 20.17 22.21
CA ILE A 92 -2.57 20.22 23.18
C ILE A 92 -2.29 21.31 24.22
N ASN A 93 -1.13 21.31 24.85
CA ASN A 93 -0.79 22.33 25.86
C ASN A 93 -0.81 23.75 25.29
N ALA A 94 -0.32 23.95 24.07
CA ALA A 94 -0.26 25.25 23.42
C ALA A 94 -1.65 25.80 23.08
N LEU A 95 -2.56 24.94 22.61
CA LEU A 95 -3.92 25.27 22.18
C LEU A 95 -4.90 25.46 23.33
N ALA A 96 -4.62 24.94 24.53
CA ALA A 96 -5.55 24.97 25.65
C ALA A 96 -6.15 26.36 25.95
N PRO A 97 -5.37 27.47 26.01
CA PRO A 97 -5.93 28.80 26.30
C PRO A 97 -6.92 29.28 25.23
N THR A 98 -6.67 28.95 23.95
CA THR A 98 -7.55 29.33 22.83
C THR A 98 -8.94 28.75 23.00
N PHE A 99 -9.06 27.58 23.63
CA PHE A 99 -10.32 26.89 23.89
C PHE A 99 -10.83 27.07 25.33
N GLY A 100 -10.26 28.01 26.09
CA GLY A 100 -10.66 28.29 27.47
C GLY A 100 -10.21 27.26 28.51
N GLY A 101 -9.25 26.41 28.15
CA GLY A 101 -8.57 25.50 29.08
C GLY A 101 -7.31 26.11 29.70
N THR A 102 -6.69 25.38 30.62
CA THR A 102 -5.47 25.78 31.32
C THR A 102 -4.25 25.08 30.72
N ARG A 103 -3.13 25.81 30.61
CA ARG A 103 -1.85 25.20 30.23
C ARG A 103 -1.33 24.37 31.39
N ASN A 104 -1.10 23.09 31.13
CA ASN A 104 -0.39 22.21 32.03
C ASN A 104 0.29 21.13 31.16
N PRO A 105 1.63 21.20 30.97
CA PRO A 105 2.32 20.30 30.05
C PRO A 105 2.22 18.83 30.48
N LEU A 106 2.16 18.58 31.79
CA LEU A 106 2.05 17.24 32.34
C LEU A 106 0.66 16.64 32.09
N GLN A 107 -0.39 17.43 32.30
CA GLN A 107 -1.75 17.00 31.98
C GLN A 107 -1.96 16.83 30.47
N ALA A 108 -1.40 17.72 29.65
CA ALA A 108 -1.44 17.56 28.19
C ALA A 108 -0.73 16.28 27.72
N LEU A 109 0.41 15.92 28.36
CA LEU A 109 1.10 14.67 28.09
C LEU A 109 0.26 13.46 28.48
N LYS A 110 -0.39 13.47 29.64
CA LYS A 110 -1.33 12.42 30.03
C LYS A 110 -2.44 12.25 28.98
N VAL A 111 -3.04 13.35 28.51
CA VAL A 111 -4.06 13.29 27.45
C VAL A 111 -3.51 12.60 26.20
N ALA A 112 -2.37 13.06 25.68
CA ALA A 112 -1.79 12.51 24.45
C ALA A 112 -1.44 11.02 24.61
N VAL A 113 -0.79 10.65 25.71
CA VAL A 113 -0.37 9.27 25.99
C VAL A 113 -1.57 8.34 26.12
N TYR A 114 -2.52 8.65 27.00
CA TYR A 114 -3.65 7.75 27.27
C TYR A 114 -4.70 7.75 26.16
N ALA A 115 -4.87 8.84 25.41
CA ALA A 115 -5.74 8.84 24.24
C ALA A 115 -5.16 7.99 23.10
N SER A 116 -3.82 7.95 22.96
CA SER A 116 -3.16 7.13 21.94
C SER A 116 -3.21 5.62 22.23
N THR A 117 -3.60 5.20 23.43
CA THR A 117 -3.64 3.79 23.85
C THR A 117 -4.41 2.91 22.87
N ALA A 118 -5.60 3.33 22.44
CA ALA A 118 -6.41 2.52 21.53
C ALA A 118 -5.74 2.34 20.17
N ALA A 119 -5.20 3.41 19.57
CA ALA A 119 -4.44 3.34 18.32
C ALA A 119 -3.19 2.45 18.46
N MET A 120 -2.45 2.53 19.57
CA MET A 120 -1.28 1.69 19.82
C MET A 120 -1.64 0.20 19.91
N LEU A 121 -2.73 -0.14 20.61
CA LEU A 121 -3.23 -1.51 20.65
C LEU A 121 -3.80 -1.96 19.30
N GLY A 122 -4.46 -1.06 18.57
CA GLY A 122 -4.92 -1.29 17.19
C GLY A 122 -3.76 -1.61 16.24
N GLY A 123 -2.56 -1.14 16.59
CA GLY A 123 -1.30 -1.54 15.97
C GLY A 123 -1.07 -3.05 15.91
N LEU A 124 -1.67 -3.84 16.80
CA LEU A 124 -1.63 -5.30 16.73
C LEU A 124 -2.13 -5.84 15.37
N PHE A 125 -3.13 -5.19 14.79
CA PHE A 125 -3.71 -5.60 13.52
C PHE A 125 -2.80 -5.31 12.31
N SER A 126 -1.69 -4.59 12.49
CA SER A 126 -0.67 -4.42 11.46
C SER A 126 0.09 -5.71 11.13
N LEU A 127 -0.07 -6.75 11.95
CA LEU A 127 0.50 -8.08 11.70
C LEU A 127 -0.03 -8.70 10.39
N LEU A 128 -1.31 -8.46 10.07
CA LEU A 128 -1.96 -8.97 8.88
C LEU A 128 -2.64 -7.81 8.14
N PRO A 129 -2.20 -7.45 6.92
CA PRO A 129 -2.75 -6.33 6.17
C PRO A 129 -4.28 -6.38 6.01
N MET A 130 -4.89 -7.57 5.92
CA MET A 130 -6.34 -7.73 5.82
C MET A 130 -7.11 -7.24 7.06
N LEU A 131 -6.45 -7.21 8.23
CA LEU A 131 -7.03 -6.74 9.49
C LEU A 131 -6.83 -5.24 9.71
N ALA A 132 -6.23 -4.51 8.75
CA ALA A 132 -5.98 -3.08 8.87
C ALA A 132 -7.24 -2.26 9.18
N ILE A 133 -8.41 -2.72 8.75
CA ILE A 133 -9.69 -2.08 9.07
C ILE A 133 -9.97 -2.06 10.59
N LEU A 134 -9.57 -3.10 11.33
CA LEU A 134 -9.69 -3.13 12.79
C LEU A 134 -8.71 -2.14 13.45
N GLY A 135 -7.51 -2.02 12.87
CA GLY A 135 -6.55 -1.00 13.27
C GLY A 135 -7.09 0.43 13.08
N LEU A 136 -7.79 0.68 11.96
CA LEU A 136 -8.45 1.95 11.70
C LEU A 136 -9.57 2.24 12.71
N VAL A 137 -10.40 1.25 13.04
CA VAL A 137 -11.46 1.40 14.06
C VAL A 137 -10.85 1.75 15.42
N ALA A 138 -9.78 1.09 15.82
CA ALA A 138 -9.05 1.41 17.04
C ALA A 138 -8.44 2.84 17.02
N ALA A 139 -7.90 3.29 15.88
CA ALA A 139 -7.42 4.65 15.71
C ALA A 139 -8.54 5.70 15.80
N LEU A 140 -9.71 5.42 15.23
CA LEU A 140 -10.89 6.28 15.37
C LEU A 140 -11.38 6.34 16.82
N TYR A 141 -11.32 5.21 17.55
CA TYR A 141 -11.66 5.18 18.97
C TYR A 141 -10.70 6.04 19.82
N SER A 142 -9.42 6.15 19.45
CA SER A 142 -8.48 7.11 20.07
C SER A 142 -8.94 8.56 19.96
N LEU A 143 -9.67 8.95 18.90
CA LEU A 143 -10.23 10.30 18.78
C LEU A 143 -11.36 10.52 19.78
N TYR A 144 -12.16 9.49 20.05
CA TYR A 144 -13.18 9.52 21.10
C TYR A 144 -12.55 9.63 22.50
N LEU A 145 -11.46 8.89 22.77
CA LEU A 145 -10.70 9.02 24.01
C LEU A 145 -10.15 10.44 24.19
N LEU A 146 -9.60 11.02 23.13
CA LEU A 146 -9.11 12.39 23.11
C LEU A 146 -10.23 13.40 23.44
N TYR A 147 -11.40 13.26 22.81
CA TYR A 147 -12.57 14.10 23.06
C TYR A 147 -12.99 14.10 24.53
N LEU A 148 -12.94 12.93 25.18
CA LEU A 148 -13.28 12.81 26.61
C LEU A 148 -12.17 13.35 27.53
N GLY A 149 -10.90 13.14 27.18
CA GLY A 149 -9.76 13.50 28.02
C GLY A 149 -9.47 15.00 28.06
N LEU A 150 -9.64 15.71 26.95
CA LEU A 150 -9.35 17.14 26.84
C LEU A 150 -10.09 18.01 27.88
N PRO A 151 -11.43 17.98 28.01
CA PRO A 151 -12.13 18.82 28.98
C PRO A 151 -11.79 18.48 30.42
N VAL A 152 -11.49 17.21 30.73
CA VAL A 152 -11.17 16.76 32.09
C VAL A 152 -9.79 17.27 32.50
N LEU A 153 -8.76 16.98 31.71
CA LEU A 153 -7.36 17.25 32.08
C LEU A 153 -6.92 18.67 31.77
N MET A 154 -7.39 19.26 30.68
CA MET A 154 -7.05 20.64 30.29
C MET A 154 -8.05 21.66 30.83
N ARG A 155 -9.06 21.23 31.61
CA ARG A 155 -10.09 22.09 32.22
C ARG A 155 -10.82 22.99 31.22
N SER A 156 -10.93 22.57 29.95
CA SER A 156 -11.65 23.34 28.93
C SER A 156 -13.16 23.17 29.10
N PRO A 157 -13.98 24.21 28.87
CA PRO A 157 -15.43 24.13 28.93
C PRO A 157 -15.97 23.04 28.00
N ALA A 158 -16.97 22.27 28.44
CA ALA A 158 -17.57 21.20 27.66
C ALA A 158 -18.11 21.68 26.29
N ALA A 159 -18.65 22.90 26.24
CA ALA A 159 -19.13 23.52 25.00
C ALA A 159 -18.01 23.76 23.96
N ARG A 160 -16.75 23.85 24.38
CA ARG A 160 -15.57 24.03 23.51
C ARG A 160 -14.77 22.74 23.30
N ALA A 161 -15.19 21.62 23.90
CA ALA A 161 -14.46 20.35 23.79
C ALA A 161 -14.43 19.81 22.34
N LEU A 162 -15.54 19.92 21.61
CA LEU A 162 -15.63 19.47 20.23
C LEU A 162 -14.71 20.26 19.28
N PRO A 163 -14.76 21.61 19.21
CA PRO A 163 -13.85 22.36 18.35
C PRO A 163 -12.39 22.22 18.78
N TYR A 164 -12.11 22.10 20.08
CA TYR A 164 -10.76 21.84 20.56
C TYR A 164 -10.24 20.49 20.04
N THR A 165 -11.05 19.43 20.17
CA THR A 165 -10.71 18.11 19.66
C THR A 165 -10.47 18.15 18.15
N ALA A 166 -11.35 18.78 17.37
CA ALA A 166 -11.21 18.87 15.92
C ALA A 166 -9.86 19.47 15.49
N VAL A 167 -9.42 20.56 16.14
CA VAL A 167 -8.13 21.19 15.83
C VAL A 167 -6.95 20.30 16.26
N VAL A 168 -7.04 19.63 17.40
CA VAL A 168 -6.00 18.67 17.85
C VAL A 168 -5.94 17.47 16.90
N VAL A 169 -7.07 16.97 16.40
CA VAL A 169 -7.12 15.88 15.42
C VAL A 169 -6.48 16.30 14.09
N LEU A 170 -6.77 17.51 13.60
CA LEU A 170 -6.08 18.05 12.41
C LEU A 170 -4.57 18.11 12.62
N ALA A 171 -4.12 18.57 13.79
CA ALA A 171 -2.70 18.57 14.12
C ALA A 171 -2.12 17.13 14.20
N ALA A 172 -2.86 16.18 14.77
CA ALA A 172 -2.45 14.77 14.81
C ALA A 172 -2.33 14.16 13.40
N LEU A 173 -3.23 14.50 12.47
CA LEU A 173 -3.15 14.09 11.07
C LEU A 173 -1.92 14.68 10.37
N VAL A 174 -1.63 15.97 10.60
CA VAL A 174 -0.42 16.63 10.07
C VAL A 174 0.83 15.96 10.63
N ILE A 175 0.89 15.72 11.95
CA ILE A 175 2.00 14.97 12.58
C ILE A 175 2.13 13.61 11.91
N GLY A 176 1.04 12.83 11.82
CA GLY A 176 1.04 11.51 11.17
C GLY A 176 1.55 11.54 9.73
N ALA A 177 1.13 12.52 8.93
CA ALA A 177 1.60 12.70 7.55
C ALA A 177 3.11 13.02 7.49
N VAL A 178 3.60 13.89 8.37
CA VAL A 178 5.04 14.20 8.48
C VAL A 178 5.82 12.94 8.86
N MET A 179 5.33 12.16 9.84
CA MET A 179 5.97 10.91 10.24
C MET A 179 6.01 9.89 9.11
N ALA A 180 4.90 9.73 8.38
CA ALA A 180 4.85 8.86 7.22
C ALA A 180 5.85 9.30 6.14
N ALA A 181 6.00 10.61 5.90
CA ALA A 181 6.98 11.15 4.96
C ALA A 181 8.43 10.86 5.43
N VAL A 182 8.73 11.03 6.72
CA VAL A 182 10.06 10.73 7.29
C VAL A 182 10.38 9.24 7.16
N VAL A 183 9.42 8.36 7.48
CA VAL A 183 9.57 6.92 7.31
C VAL A 183 9.79 6.56 5.84
N SER A 184 9.04 7.18 4.91
CA SER A 184 9.22 6.92 3.47
C SER A 184 10.57 7.36 2.92
N LEU A 185 11.19 8.39 3.51
CA LEU A 185 12.53 8.84 3.11
C LEU A 185 13.63 7.88 3.59
N ALA A 186 13.40 7.18 4.70
CA ALA A 186 14.38 6.27 5.30
C ALA A 186 14.20 4.80 4.87
N SER A 187 12.99 4.40 4.46
CA SER A 187 12.65 3.03 4.10
C SER A 187 12.58 2.84 2.57
N PRO A 188 13.43 1.99 1.95
CA PRO A 188 13.50 1.79 0.48
C PRO A 188 12.25 1.18 -0.18
N ALA A 189 11.24 0.80 0.61
CA ALA A 189 10.24 -0.20 0.22
C ALA A 189 8.83 0.04 0.79
N ALA A 190 8.54 1.25 1.28
CA ALA A 190 7.16 1.63 1.50
C ALA A 190 6.60 2.18 0.17
N PRO A 191 5.66 1.49 -0.51
CA PRO A 191 4.85 2.16 -1.51
C PRO A 191 4.05 3.21 -0.75
N SER A 192 4.52 4.45 -0.80
CA SER A 192 3.86 5.56 -0.16
C SER A 192 2.46 5.69 -0.78
N ALA A 193 1.43 5.55 0.06
CA ALA A 193 0.02 5.74 -0.33
C ALA A 193 -0.26 7.14 -0.91
N LEU A 194 0.70 8.08 -0.79
CA LEU A 194 0.83 9.27 -1.62
C LEU A 194 2.04 9.08 -2.55
N GLY A 195 1.79 8.84 -3.84
CA GLY A 195 2.84 8.59 -4.82
C GLY A 195 3.95 9.66 -4.82
N ARG A 196 5.20 9.23 -4.56
CA ARG A 196 6.40 9.92 -5.03
C ARG A 196 7.39 8.89 -5.58
N VAL A 197 7.74 9.10 -6.84
CA VAL A 197 8.86 8.47 -7.56
C VAL A 197 10.14 9.21 -7.19
N GLY A 198 11.16 8.47 -6.78
CA GLY A 198 12.54 8.96 -6.78
C GLY A 198 13.39 8.44 -5.63
N GLY A 199 14.45 7.70 -5.97
CA GLY A 199 15.61 7.48 -5.11
C GLY A 199 15.59 6.25 -4.21
N ALA A 200 15.15 5.08 -4.70
CA ALA A 200 15.32 3.83 -3.96
C ALA A 200 16.81 3.40 -3.98
N PRO A 201 17.41 3.00 -2.85
CA PRO A 201 18.58 2.14 -2.84
C PRO A 201 18.19 0.65 -2.97
N ALA A 202 19.17 -0.19 -3.29
CA ALA A 202 19.02 -1.53 -3.87
C ALA A 202 17.79 -2.35 -3.45
N VAL A 203 16.91 -2.62 -4.43
CA VAL A 203 15.76 -3.51 -4.26
C VAL A 203 16.28 -4.95 -4.21
N VAL A 204 16.07 -5.61 -3.07
CA VAL A 204 16.37 -7.03 -2.90
C VAL A 204 15.12 -7.81 -3.25
N ILE A 205 15.18 -8.55 -4.34
CA ILE A 205 14.11 -9.45 -4.75
C ILE A 205 14.55 -10.86 -4.33
N ASP A 206 13.89 -11.42 -3.33
CA ASP A 206 14.04 -12.84 -3.01
C ASP A 206 13.23 -13.62 -4.05
N THR A 207 13.97 -14.21 -4.99
CA THR A 207 13.42 -15.17 -5.97
C THR A 207 13.76 -16.59 -5.52
N PRO A 208 13.03 -17.62 -5.98
CA PRO A 208 13.27 -19.02 -5.62
C PRO A 208 14.69 -19.55 -5.93
N GLN A 209 15.47 -18.85 -6.76
CA GLN A 209 16.85 -19.22 -7.13
C GLN A 209 17.94 -18.41 -6.41
N GLY A 210 17.56 -17.54 -5.47
CA GLY A 210 18.50 -16.79 -4.64
C GLY A 210 18.27 -15.27 -4.64
N ARG A 211 19.03 -14.61 -3.76
CA ARG A 211 18.90 -13.18 -3.47
C ARG A 211 19.49 -12.35 -4.61
N VAL A 212 18.65 -11.61 -5.34
CA VAL A 212 19.10 -10.68 -6.38
C VAL A 212 19.05 -9.26 -5.83
N THR A 213 20.19 -8.57 -5.85
CA THR A 213 20.35 -7.17 -5.46
C THR A 213 20.37 -6.30 -6.71
N VAL A 214 19.34 -5.46 -6.89
CA VAL A 214 19.29 -4.51 -8.02
C VAL A 214 20.06 -3.25 -7.64
N ASP A 215 21.17 -2.99 -8.34
CA ASP A 215 22.09 -1.88 -8.01
C ASP A 215 21.56 -0.53 -8.55
N THR A 216 21.25 0.38 -7.64
CA THR A 216 20.49 1.61 -7.91
C THR A 216 21.34 2.75 -8.45
N ALA A 217 22.67 2.67 -8.32
CA ALA A 217 23.59 3.62 -8.94
C ALA A 217 23.49 3.61 -10.48
N ARG A 218 23.28 2.42 -11.08
CA ARG A 218 23.05 2.28 -12.53
C ARG A 218 21.69 2.85 -12.98
N LEU A 219 20.70 2.86 -12.09
CA LEU A 219 19.39 3.44 -12.34
C LEU A 219 19.42 4.97 -12.21
N GLU A 220 20.20 5.52 -11.28
CA GLU A 220 20.41 6.97 -11.14
C GLU A 220 21.22 7.58 -12.30
N GLU A 221 22.25 6.89 -12.81
CA GLU A 221 22.95 7.35 -14.03
C GLU A 221 22.03 7.36 -15.25
N ARG A 222 21.15 6.35 -15.38
CA ARG A 222 20.10 6.33 -16.41
C ARG A 222 19.05 7.40 -16.18
N GLY A 223 18.68 7.67 -14.93
CA GLY A 223 17.76 8.71 -14.52
C GLY A 223 18.28 10.10 -14.86
N LYS A 224 19.55 10.40 -14.56
CA LYS A 224 20.21 11.66 -14.95
C LYS A 224 20.25 11.85 -16.47
N LYS A 225 20.60 10.82 -17.23
CA LYS A 225 20.55 10.87 -18.71
C LYS A 225 19.13 11.12 -19.24
N MET A 226 18.11 10.59 -18.57
CA MET A 226 16.71 10.78 -18.94
C MET A 226 16.19 12.16 -18.52
N GLN A 227 16.71 12.72 -17.43
CA GLN A 227 16.35 14.04 -16.90
C GLN A 227 17.06 15.17 -17.68
N GLU A 228 18.28 14.94 -18.16
CA GLU A 228 18.96 15.80 -19.14
C GLU A 228 18.19 15.84 -20.47
N ALA A 229 17.70 14.68 -20.94
CA ALA A 229 16.82 14.61 -22.11
C ALA A 229 15.46 15.30 -21.90
N ALA A 230 14.91 15.25 -20.67
CA ALA A 230 13.67 15.95 -20.31
C ALA A 230 13.85 17.47 -20.14
N GLY A 231 15.02 17.92 -19.67
CA GLY A 231 15.37 19.33 -19.53
C GLY A 231 15.45 20.05 -20.89
N THR A 232 15.93 19.37 -21.92
CA THR A 232 15.92 19.88 -23.30
C THR A 232 14.52 19.97 -23.90
N ALA A 233 13.58 19.11 -23.49
CA ALA A 233 12.18 19.17 -23.91
C ALA A 233 11.37 20.27 -23.20
N ALA A 234 11.73 20.60 -21.95
CA ALA A 234 11.06 21.64 -21.17
C ALA A 234 11.36 23.09 -21.64
N GLN A 235 12.47 23.30 -22.36
CA GLN A 235 12.80 24.61 -22.94
C GLN A 235 12.03 24.93 -24.23
N ALA A 236 11.28 23.98 -24.80
CA ALA A 236 10.53 24.16 -26.05
C ALA A 236 9.06 24.62 -25.89
N GLY A 237 8.70 25.21 -24.74
CA GLY A 237 7.56 26.16 -24.64
C GLY A 237 6.15 25.67 -25.02
N GLY A 238 5.82 24.38 -24.88
CA GLY A 238 4.45 23.88 -25.12
C GLY A 238 3.63 23.75 -23.84
N ALA A 239 2.55 24.52 -23.70
CA ALA A 239 1.50 24.28 -22.68
C ALA A 239 0.98 22.82 -22.76
N PRO A 240 0.51 22.21 -21.65
CA PRO A 240 0.05 20.82 -21.66
C PRO A 240 -1.27 20.71 -22.42
N ALA A 241 -1.18 20.41 -23.72
CA ALA A 241 -2.32 20.17 -24.57
C ALA A 241 -2.85 18.75 -24.31
N ALA A 242 -4.10 18.70 -23.82
CA ALA A 242 -4.96 17.54 -23.72
C ALA A 242 -5.05 16.75 -25.04
N THR A 243 -4.11 15.84 -25.28
CA THR A 243 -4.05 15.00 -26.50
C THR A 243 -3.96 13.49 -26.21
N GLY A 244 -4.01 13.07 -24.94
CA GLY A 244 -4.01 11.64 -24.56
C GLY A 244 -5.36 10.92 -24.69
N ALA A 245 -6.47 11.63 -24.84
CA ALA A 245 -7.82 11.02 -24.82
C ALA A 245 -8.19 10.23 -26.11
N ALA A 246 -7.59 10.57 -27.25
CA ALA A 246 -7.96 9.96 -28.54
C ALA A 246 -7.36 8.56 -28.75
N GLY A 247 -6.16 8.28 -28.23
CA GLY A 247 -5.52 6.95 -28.32
C GLY A 247 -6.03 5.96 -27.27
N ALA A 248 -6.34 6.47 -26.07
CA ALA A 248 -6.86 5.67 -24.96
C ALA A 248 -8.23 5.05 -25.28
N SER A 249 -9.15 5.84 -25.86
CA SER A 249 -10.48 5.37 -26.27
C SER A 249 -10.48 4.28 -27.37
N ALA A 250 -9.52 4.31 -28.29
CA ALA A 250 -9.38 3.28 -29.33
C ALA A 250 -8.90 1.94 -28.75
N ASN A 251 -8.00 1.98 -27.76
CA ASN A 251 -7.54 0.79 -27.04
C ASN A 251 -8.66 0.16 -26.21
N LEU A 252 -9.50 0.98 -25.56
CA LEU A 252 -10.63 0.48 -24.77
C LEU A 252 -11.66 -0.31 -25.61
N ALA A 253 -11.97 0.20 -26.81
CA ALA A 253 -12.85 -0.48 -27.75
C ALA A 253 -12.24 -1.81 -28.24
N ALA A 254 -10.95 -1.83 -28.52
CA ALA A 254 -10.24 -3.03 -28.92
C ALA A 254 -10.13 -4.06 -27.78
N PHE A 255 -9.92 -3.63 -26.53
CA PHE A 255 -9.91 -4.51 -25.36
C PHE A 255 -11.28 -5.13 -25.11
N LYS A 256 -12.35 -4.35 -25.26
CA LYS A 256 -13.72 -4.85 -25.19
C LYS A 256 -14.02 -5.89 -26.28
N ALA A 257 -13.48 -5.69 -27.49
CA ALA A 257 -13.64 -6.64 -28.58
C ALA A 257 -12.83 -7.93 -28.36
N ALA A 258 -11.66 -7.83 -27.72
CA ALA A 258 -10.80 -8.97 -27.39
C ALA A 258 -11.33 -9.83 -26.23
N LEU A 259 -12.30 -9.32 -25.46
CA LEU A 259 -12.95 -10.01 -24.33
C LEU A 259 -14.36 -10.48 -24.74
N PRO A 260 -14.54 -11.75 -25.17
CA PRO A 260 -15.81 -12.23 -25.69
C PRO A 260 -16.88 -12.37 -24.59
N ALA A 261 -18.12 -12.67 -24.98
CA ALA A 261 -19.25 -12.82 -24.04
C ALA A 261 -19.25 -14.13 -23.25
N SER A 262 -18.51 -15.14 -23.73
CA SER A 262 -18.26 -16.38 -23.02
C SER A 262 -16.84 -16.87 -23.33
N VAL A 263 -16.22 -17.52 -22.36
CA VAL A 263 -14.88 -18.10 -22.50
C VAL A 263 -14.86 -19.49 -21.86
N ALA A 264 -14.27 -20.47 -22.55
CA ALA A 264 -14.19 -21.87 -22.08
C ALA A 264 -15.56 -22.45 -21.61
N GLY A 265 -16.67 -22.00 -22.20
CA GLY A 265 -18.03 -22.41 -21.82
C GLY A 265 -18.64 -21.66 -20.62
N LEU A 266 -17.93 -20.70 -20.02
CA LEU A 266 -18.40 -19.86 -18.92
C LEU A 266 -18.93 -18.51 -19.45
N PRO A 267 -20.12 -18.05 -19.02
CA PRO A 267 -20.64 -16.75 -19.40
C PRO A 267 -19.88 -15.62 -18.67
N ARG A 268 -19.75 -14.46 -19.32
CA ARG A 268 -19.19 -13.27 -18.70
C ARG A 268 -20.13 -12.71 -17.63
N THR A 269 -19.65 -12.58 -16.40
CA THR A 269 -20.39 -12.09 -15.23
C THR A 269 -20.10 -10.61 -14.95
N ALA A 270 -18.86 -10.16 -15.20
CA ALA A 270 -18.46 -8.78 -15.03
C ALA A 270 -17.52 -8.33 -16.14
N PHE A 271 -17.54 -7.03 -16.44
CA PHE A 271 -16.62 -6.38 -17.37
C PHE A 271 -16.33 -4.97 -16.87
N ASN A 272 -15.06 -4.64 -16.74
CA ASN A 272 -14.58 -3.34 -16.32
C ASN A 272 -13.46 -2.93 -17.26
N ALA A 273 -13.48 -1.69 -17.74
CA ALA A 273 -12.41 -1.18 -18.58
C ALA A 273 -12.21 0.30 -18.28
N HIS A 274 -10.96 0.66 -18.03
CA HIS A 274 -10.59 1.99 -17.56
C HIS A 274 -9.28 2.42 -18.20
N ASP A 275 -9.25 3.68 -18.61
CA ASP A 275 -8.02 4.37 -18.99
C ASP A 275 -7.59 5.29 -17.85
N GLY A 276 -6.29 5.37 -17.63
CA GLY A 276 -5.73 6.20 -16.58
C GLY A 276 -4.29 6.61 -16.88
N ALA A 277 -3.67 7.23 -15.89
CA ALA A 277 -2.24 7.50 -15.92
C ALA A 277 -1.65 7.18 -14.55
N ALA A 278 -0.61 6.35 -14.53
CA ALA A 278 0.20 6.08 -13.34
C ALA A 278 1.54 6.78 -13.52
N LEU A 279 1.91 7.67 -12.60
CA LEU A 279 3.19 8.39 -12.64
C LEU A 279 3.40 9.21 -13.94
N GLY A 280 2.31 9.72 -14.54
CA GLY A 280 2.35 10.42 -15.82
C GLY A 280 2.47 9.49 -17.05
N ILE A 281 2.53 8.17 -16.84
CA ILE A 281 2.54 7.16 -17.90
C ILE A 281 1.10 6.74 -18.18
N PRO A 282 0.61 6.86 -19.42
CA PRO A 282 -0.72 6.39 -19.76
C PRO A 282 -0.79 4.87 -19.58
N ILE A 283 -1.82 4.42 -18.87
CA ILE A 283 -2.15 3.01 -18.70
C ILE A 283 -3.57 2.78 -19.16
N SER A 284 -3.78 1.69 -19.89
CA SER A 284 -5.11 1.25 -20.30
C SER A 284 -5.31 -0.17 -19.79
N GLN A 285 -6.43 -0.44 -19.14
CA GLN A 285 -6.73 -1.76 -18.60
C GLN A 285 -8.17 -2.18 -18.92
N ALA A 286 -8.36 -3.45 -19.24
CA ALA A 286 -9.66 -4.09 -19.27
C ALA A 286 -9.61 -5.42 -18.54
N GLU A 287 -10.67 -5.71 -17.81
CA GLU A 287 -10.83 -6.92 -17.01
C GLU A 287 -12.24 -7.48 -17.24
N ALA A 288 -12.32 -8.78 -17.43
CA ALA A 288 -13.58 -9.51 -17.56
C ALA A 288 -13.56 -10.75 -16.69
N GLU A 289 -14.64 -10.94 -15.94
CA GLU A 289 -14.87 -12.15 -15.15
C GLU A 289 -15.88 -13.04 -15.87
N TYR A 290 -15.62 -14.34 -15.85
CA TYR A 290 -16.43 -15.38 -16.44
C TYR A 290 -16.67 -16.45 -15.38
N GLY A 291 -17.90 -16.91 -15.20
CA GLY A 291 -18.13 -17.88 -14.14
C GLY A 291 -19.49 -18.56 -14.16
N SER A 292 -19.52 -19.73 -13.54
CA SER A 292 -20.73 -20.51 -13.31
C SER A 292 -20.52 -21.40 -12.09
N GLY A 293 -21.27 -21.16 -11.01
CA GLY A 293 -21.10 -21.88 -9.75
C GLY A 293 -19.74 -21.59 -9.10
N GLU A 294 -18.95 -22.64 -8.83
CA GLU A 294 -17.63 -22.54 -8.18
C GLU A 294 -16.46 -22.32 -9.15
N ARG A 295 -16.72 -22.30 -10.45
CA ARG A 295 -15.71 -22.09 -11.50
C ARG A 295 -15.69 -20.64 -11.92
N THR A 296 -14.52 -20.00 -11.81
CA THR A 296 -14.33 -18.62 -12.21
C THR A 296 -13.07 -18.49 -13.06
N VAL A 297 -13.17 -17.74 -14.15
CA VAL A 297 -12.06 -17.34 -15.02
C VAL A 297 -12.04 -15.83 -15.09
N THR A 298 -10.90 -15.23 -14.79
CA THR A 298 -10.68 -13.79 -14.91
C THR A 298 -9.67 -13.54 -16.01
N ILE A 299 -10.01 -12.63 -16.92
CA ILE A 299 -9.13 -12.22 -18.02
C ILE A 299 -8.82 -10.74 -17.88
N SER A 300 -7.53 -10.40 -17.88
CA SER A 300 -7.04 -9.04 -17.77
C SER A 300 -6.14 -8.68 -18.95
N ILE A 301 -6.34 -7.50 -19.53
CA ILE A 301 -5.52 -6.91 -20.58
C ILE A 301 -4.99 -5.58 -20.04
N VAL A 302 -3.67 -5.42 -19.98
CA VAL A 302 -3.00 -4.24 -19.42
C VAL A 302 -1.97 -3.72 -20.41
N ASP A 303 -2.14 -2.48 -20.86
CA ASP A 303 -1.09 -1.70 -21.50
C ASP A 303 -0.42 -0.81 -20.44
N SER A 304 0.77 -1.21 -20.01
CA SER A 304 1.60 -0.47 -19.04
C SER A 304 2.64 0.45 -19.71
N GLY A 305 2.47 0.70 -21.02
CA GLY A 305 3.33 1.57 -21.80
C GLY A 305 4.80 1.09 -21.81
N PRO A 306 5.79 1.94 -21.52
CA PRO A 306 7.20 1.56 -21.53
C PRO A 306 7.57 0.48 -20.50
N MET A 307 6.80 0.30 -19.42
CA MET A 307 7.04 -0.78 -18.45
C MET A 307 6.75 -2.16 -19.03
N GLY A 308 5.77 -2.26 -19.93
CA GLY A 308 5.45 -3.48 -20.64
C GLY A 308 6.59 -4.01 -21.51
N GLN A 309 7.36 -3.11 -22.13
CA GLN A 309 8.56 -3.49 -22.89
C GLN A 309 9.69 -3.99 -21.99
N LEU A 310 9.83 -3.43 -20.79
CA LEU A 310 10.79 -3.95 -19.82
C LEU A 310 10.39 -5.35 -19.34
N ALA A 311 9.09 -5.58 -19.12
CA ALA A 311 8.57 -6.91 -18.79
C ALA A 311 8.83 -7.92 -19.92
N GLN A 312 8.66 -7.51 -21.19
CA GLN A 312 9.00 -8.34 -22.36
C GLN A 312 10.49 -8.70 -22.38
N MET A 313 11.37 -7.74 -22.08
CA MET A 313 12.82 -7.97 -22.01
C MET A 313 13.22 -8.89 -20.85
N ALA A 314 12.56 -8.76 -19.69
CA ALA A 314 12.77 -9.67 -18.55
C ALA A 314 12.31 -11.10 -18.87
N GLY A 315 11.22 -11.23 -19.64
CA GLY A 315 10.68 -12.49 -20.13
C GLY A 315 11.55 -13.26 -21.13
N LEU A 316 12.63 -12.65 -21.65
CA LEU A 316 13.62 -13.36 -22.48
C LEU A 316 14.40 -14.41 -21.66
N VAL A 317 14.40 -14.28 -20.33
CA VAL A 317 14.92 -15.31 -19.43
C VAL A 317 13.87 -16.41 -19.30
N GLN A 318 14.06 -17.48 -20.07
CA GLN A 318 13.23 -18.68 -19.98
C GLN A 318 13.61 -19.51 -18.76
N GLY A 319 12.63 -20.22 -18.20
CA GLY A 319 12.88 -21.05 -17.02
C GLY A 319 11.66 -21.90 -16.68
N GLU A 320 11.93 -22.99 -15.98
CA GLU A 320 10.92 -23.88 -15.41
C GLU A 320 11.29 -24.08 -13.94
N SER A 321 10.34 -23.83 -13.06
CA SER A 321 10.47 -23.97 -11.62
C SER A 321 9.29 -24.79 -11.13
N GLU A 322 9.58 -25.90 -10.48
CA GLU A 322 8.58 -26.78 -9.89
C GLU A 322 8.79 -26.81 -8.37
N THR A 323 7.75 -26.49 -7.63
CA THR A 323 7.70 -26.61 -6.17
C THR A 323 6.87 -27.84 -5.78
N GLU A 324 6.72 -28.09 -4.47
CA GLU A 324 5.89 -29.19 -3.97
C GLU A 324 4.41 -29.00 -4.37
N ASP A 325 3.94 -27.75 -4.45
CA ASP A 325 2.53 -27.42 -4.64
C ASP A 325 2.22 -26.77 -6.00
N SER A 326 3.21 -26.17 -6.69
CA SER A 326 2.99 -25.39 -7.91
C SER A 326 4.04 -25.63 -9.00
N VAL A 327 3.68 -25.32 -10.24
CA VAL A 327 4.56 -25.33 -11.41
C VAL A 327 4.52 -23.97 -12.07
N ASP A 328 5.68 -23.37 -12.28
CA ASP A 328 5.88 -22.13 -13.02
C ASP A 328 6.79 -22.38 -14.22
N LYS A 329 6.35 -22.02 -15.42
CA LYS A 329 7.17 -22.12 -16.64
C LYS A 329 7.04 -20.84 -17.44
N THR A 330 8.18 -20.37 -17.94
CA THR A 330 8.27 -19.23 -18.84
C THR A 330 8.98 -19.67 -20.11
N TRP A 331 8.35 -19.43 -21.25
CA TRP A 331 8.92 -19.73 -22.57
C TRP A 331 8.63 -18.61 -23.56
N GLN A 332 9.33 -18.63 -24.68
CA GLN A 332 9.05 -17.73 -25.80
C GLN A 332 8.19 -18.47 -26.82
N ASP A 333 7.09 -17.85 -27.24
CA ASP A 333 6.24 -18.33 -28.33
C ASP A 333 6.00 -17.20 -29.32
N ASN A 334 6.43 -17.37 -30.57
CA ASN A 334 6.25 -16.39 -31.64
C ASN A 334 6.71 -14.96 -31.32
N GLY A 335 7.71 -14.78 -30.43
CA GLY A 335 8.21 -13.48 -29.97
C GLY A 335 7.39 -12.84 -28.85
N ARG A 336 6.45 -13.60 -28.27
CA ARG A 336 5.72 -13.30 -27.03
C ARG A 336 6.38 -14.06 -25.90
N THR A 337 6.42 -13.45 -24.73
CA THR A 337 6.77 -14.20 -23.52
C THR A 337 5.51 -14.83 -22.97
N MET A 338 5.48 -16.15 -22.90
CA MET A 338 4.40 -16.90 -22.29
C MET A 338 4.85 -17.38 -20.91
N GLN A 339 3.97 -17.28 -19.93
CA GLN A 339 4.20 -17.82 -18.60
C GLN A 339 2.94 -18.55 -18.12
N HIS A 340 3.07 -19.79 -17.69
CA HIS A 340 1.99 -20.45 -16.96
C HIS A 340 2.40 -20.73 -15.52
N SER A 341 1.44 -20.60 -14.62
CA SER A 341 1.57 -20.91 -13.20
C SER A 341 0.37 -21.75 -12.81
N TYR A 342 0.54 -22.94 -12.24
CA TYR A 342 -0.60 -23.73 -11.79
C TYR A 342 -0.29 -24.53 -10.53
N ALA A 343 -1.29 -24.66 -9.68
CA ALA A 343 -1.25 -25.52 -8.51
C ALA A 343 -1.49 -26.99 -8.94
N LYS A 344 -0.73 -27.93 -8.37
CA LYS A 344 -0.82 -29.35 -8.70
C LYS A 344 -2.15 -29.98 -8.25
N ASP A 345 -2.81 -29.38 -7.28
CA ASP A 345 -4.16 -29.75 -6.82
C ASP A 345 -5.28 -29.29 -7.77
N GLY A 346 -4.96 -28.50 -8.81
CA GLY A 346 -5.91 -27.98 -9.79
C GLY A 346 -6.82 -26.86 -9.26
N SER A 347 -6.55 -26.34 -8.06
CA SER A 347 -7.32 -25.25 -7.45
C SER A 347 -7.14 -23.92 -8.20
N GLN A 348 -5.93 -23.70 -8.75
CA GLN A 348 -5.58 -22.48 -9.47
C GLN A 348 -4.72 -22.78 -10.69
N ALA A 349 -5.01 -22.11 -11.80
CA ALA A 349 -4.17 -22.11 -12.99
C ALA A 349 -4.19 -20.72 -13.63
N GLU A 350 -3.03 -20.26 -14.08
CA GLU A 350 -2.85 -18.96 -14.71
C GLU A 350 -1.99 -19.11 -15.96
N LEU A 351 -2.37 -18.39 -17.01
CA LEU A 351 -1.59 -18.24 -18.23
C LEU A 351 -1.46 -16.76 -18.57
N ARG A 352 -0.22 -16.30 -18.71
CA ARG A 352 0.13 -14.93 -19.07
C ARG A 352 0.83 -14.90 -20.42
N ALA A 353 0.53 -13.88 -21.21
CA ALA A 353 1.17 -13.56 -22.47
C ALA A 353 1.62 -12.09 -22.44
N ILE A 354 2.93 -11.87 -22.47
CA ILE A 354 3.51 -10.54 -22.71
C ILE A 354 3.74 -10.43 -24.22
N LEU A 355 2.96 -9.56 -24.85
CA LEU A 355 2.93 -9.34 -26.29
C LEU A 355 4.15 -8.54 -26.77
N LYS A 356 4.39 -8.57 -28.08
CA LYS A 356 5.53 -7.87 -28.71
C LYS A 356 5.56 -6.36 -28.47
N ASN A 357 4.38 -5.77 -28.28
CA ASN A 357 4.21 -4.35 -28.00
C ASN A 357 4.28 -4.03 -26.50
N GLY A 358 4.56 -5.02 -25.64
CA GLY A 358 4.66 -4.88 -24.18
C GLY A 358 3.34 -4.99 -23.43
N MET A 359 2.22 -5.21 -24.12
CA MET A 359 0.93 -5.41 -23.46
C MET A 359 0.89 -6.77 -22.76
N LEU A 360 0.32 -6.82 -21.57
CA LEU A 360 0.15 -8.04 -20.79
C LEU A 360 -1.29 -8.53 -20.93
N VAL A 361 -1.45 -9.80 -21.28
CA VAL A 361 -2.73 -10.51 -21.25
C VAL A 361 -2.60 -11.64 -20.24
N SER A 362 -3.49 -11.68 -19.25
CA SER A 362 -3.53 -12.72 -18.22
C SER A 362 -4.88 -13.42 -18.22
N VAL A 363 -4.87 -14.74 -18.08
CA VAL A 363 -6.05 -15.57 -17.87
C VAL A 363 -5.81 -16.36 -16.59
N GLU A 364 -6.62 -16.11 -15.57
CA GLU A 364 -6.56 -16.78 -14.26
C GLU A 364 -7.82 -17.61 -14.06
N GLY A 365 -7.67 -18.86 -13.68
CA GLY A 365 -8.75 -19.80 -13.42
C GLY A 365 -8.72 -20.27 -11.97
N THR A 366 -9.85 -20.12 -11.27
CA THR A 366 -10.09 -20.68 -9.93
C THR A 366 -11.04 -21.87 -10.06
N ASN A 367 -10.64 -23.04 -9.56
CA ASN A 367 -11.28 -24.34 -9.79
C ASN A 367 -11.44 -24.69 -11.28
N VAL A 368 -10.51 -24.21 -12.11
CA VAL A 368 -10.49 -24.41 -13.56
C VAL A 368 -9.13 -25.00 -13.96
N PRO A 369 -9.09 -26.18 -14.61
CA PRO A 369 -7.83 -26.83 -14.95
C PRO A 369 -7.08 -26.05 -16.03
N LEU A 370 -5.75 -26.18 -16.04
CA LEU A 370 -4.84 -25.49 -16.97
C LEU A 370 -5.28 -25.60 -18.43
N GLN A 371 -5.81 -26.75 -18.87
CA GLN A 371 -6.27 -26.95 -20.25
C GLN A 371 -7.41 -26.01 -20.63
N GLN A 372 -8.31 -25.70 -19.69
CA GLN A 372 -9.40 -24.76 -19.92
C GLN A 372 -8.90 -23.30 -19.88
N VAL A 373 -7.91 -23.00 -19.03
CA VAL A 373 -7.22 -21.70 -19.02
C VAL A 373 -6.46 -21.47 -20.34
N GLN A 374 -5.82 -22.50 -20.89
CA GLN A 374 -5.18 -22.46 -22.20
C GLN A 374 -6.19 -22.27 -23.33
N ALA A 375 -7.31 -23.00 -23.30
CA ALA A 375 -8.40 -22.82 -24.25
C ALA A 375 -9.00 -21.40 -24.17
N ALA A 376 -9.08 -20.84 -22.97
CA ALA A 376 -9.53 -19.47 -22.73
C ALA A 376 -8.59 -18.43 -23.36
N MET A 377 -7.28 -18.56 -23.16
CA MET A 377 -6.27 -17.70 -23.79
C MET A 377 -6.31 -17.82 -25.33
N ALA A 378 -6.53 -19.02 -25.87
CA ALA A 378 -6.63 -19.24 -27.32
C ALA A 378 -7.85 -18.56 -27.96
N GLN A 379 -8.87 -18.21 -27.18
CA GLN A 379 -10.04 -17.44 -27.65
C GLN A 379 -9.80 -15.94 -27.69
N ILE A 380 -8.69 -15.45 -27.11
CA ILE A 380 -8.29 -14.04 -27.16
C ILE A 380 -7.45 -13.82 -28.41
N ASP A 381 -7.82 -12.84 -29.24
CA ASP A 381 -7.02 -12.47 -30.42
C ASP A 381 -5.81 -11.61 -30.01
N LEU A 382 -4.77 -12.30 -29.54
CA LEU A 382 -3.49 -11.70 -29.18
C LEU A 382 -2.84 -10.98 -30.37
N GLY A 383 -3.09 -11.40 -31.61
CA GLY A 383 -2.54 -10.79 -32.81
C GLY A 383 -3.14 -9.42 -33.10
N THR A 384 -4.43 -9.25 -32.85
CA THR A 384 -5.10 -7.93 -32.95
C THR A 384 -4.61 -7.00 -31.84
N LEU A 385 -4.45 -7.48 -30.61
CA LEU A 385 -3.89 -6.70 -29.49
C LEU A 385 -2.45 -6.23 -29.75
N GLU A 386 -1.64 -7.05 -30.43
CA GLU A 386 -0.28 -6.69 -30.84
C GLU A 386 -0.22 -5.55 -31.86
N ARG A 387 -1.24 -5.40 -32.71
CA ARG A 387 -1.30 -4.37 -33.76
C ARG A 387 -1.79 -3.02 -33.27
N LEU A 388 -2.30 -2.94 -32.04
CA LEU A 388 -2.70 -1.68 -31.43
C LEU A 388 -1.48 -0.78 -31.29
N GLN A 389 -1.47 0.33 -32.04
CA GLN A 389 -0.40 1.32 -31.97
C GLN A 389 -0.57 2.17 -30.72
N ARG A 390 0.49 2.28 -29.92
CA ARG A 390 0.56 3.30 -28.88
C ARG A 390 0.49 4.69 -29.53
N PRO A 391 -0.25 5.66 -28.96
CA PRO A 391 -0.10 7.05 -29.36
C PRO A 391 1.37 7.44 -29.15
N ALA A 392 2.05 7.84 -30.23
CA ALA A 392 3.45 8.22 -30.18
C ALA A 392 3.62 9.37 -29.19
N ALA A 393 4.49 9.20 -28.18
CA ALA A 393 5.03 10.32 -27.43
C ALA A 393 5.81 11.17 -28.44
N LYS A 394 5.24 12.32 -28.82
CA LYS A 394 5.87 13.25 -29.77
C LYS A 394 7.21 13.70 -29.14
N PRO A 395 8.32 13.71 -29.92
CA PRO A 395 9.67 13.96 -29.40
C PRO A 395 9.83 15.33 -28.73
#